data_AF-A0A7C4PDF5-F1
#
_entry.id   AF-A0A7C4PDF5-F1
#
_cell.length_a   1.000
_cell.length_b   1.000
_cell.length_c   1.000
_cell.angle_alpha   90.00
_cell.angle_beta   90.00
_cell.angle_gamma   90.00
#
_symmetry.space_group_name_H-M   'P 1'
#
loop_
_entity.id
_entity.type
_entity.pdbx_description
1 polymer ?
#
loop_
_entity_poly.entity_id
_entity_poly.type
_entity_poly.pdbx_seq_one_letter_code
_entity_poly.pdbx_strand_id
1 'polypeptide(L)'
;RAAVIVPDGVLFGSSRAHIEIRRKLIEENRLDGVVSMPSGVFKPYAGVSTAVLLFTRGAQTERIWFYDMAHDGFSLDDKRTPVAENDIPDVVERWRRRFDADFDAARAKRIADLRRKLAPLKEERLRLQAEVNRLQFEAVIQQDRQDKQDKTHPIHPAHPVLTPNPTHPIHPVFAETQAQLAHLQSQIAAPQAELDRLTRQFWVTKEQVRANKYDLSASRYRQVEADAAYHEKPAVTLERLARLEQVMLEEIEALKKMMKDE
;
A
#
# COMPACT_ATOMS: atom_id res chain seq x y z
N ARG A 1 -37.17 -4.58 0.60
CA ARG A 1 -35.73 -4.36 0.83
C ARG A 1 -34.99 -5.52 0.17
N ALA A 2 -33.80 -5.29 -0.38
CA ALA A 2 -33.00 -6.33 -1.03
C ALA A 2 -31.52 -6.17 -0.66
N ALA A 3 -30.81 -7.30 -0.64
CA ALA A 3 -29.35 -7.35 -0.63
C ALA A 3 -28.93 -8.16 -1.86
N VAL A 4 -28.13 -7.57 -2.74
CA VAL A 4 -27.74 -8.18 -4.02
C VAL A 4 -26.23 -8.15 -4.16
N ILE A 5 -25.64 -9.30 -4.49
CA ILE A 5 -24.22 -9.39 -4.84
C ILE A 5 -24.07 -9.11 -6.33
N VAL A 6 -23.20 -8.15 -6.66
CA VAL A 6 -22.92 -7.74 -8.04
C VAL A 6 -21.41 -7.71 -8.28
N PRO A 7 -20.95 -7.92 -9.53
CA PRO A 7 -19.58 -7.59 -9.91
C PRO A 7 -19.31 -6.09 -9.77
N ASP A 8 -18.08 -5.73 -9.43
CA ASP A 8 -17.66 -4.34 -9.26
C ASP A 8 -17.90 -3.46 -10.50
N GLY A 9 -17.91 -4.06 -11.70
CA GLY A 9 -18.26 -3.37 -12.94
C GLY A 9 -19.64 -2.69 -12.90
N VAL A 10 -20.58 -3.17 -12.08
CA VAL A 10 -21.88 -2.50 -11.87
C VAL A 10 -21.71 -1.17 -11.13
N LEU A 11 -20.70 -1.05 -10.26
CA LEU A 11 -20.43 0.14 -9.44
C LEU A 11 -19.78 1.29 -10.21
N PHE A 12 -18.94 1.00 -11.20
CA PHE A 12 -18.19 2.04 -11.93
C PHE A 12 -18.30 1.96 -13.46
N GLY A 13 -18.95 0.93 -13.99
CA GLY A 13 -19.03 0.70 -15.43
C GLY A 13 -19.51 1.95 -16.17
N SER A 14 -18.84 2.27 -17.28
CA SER A 14 -19.03 3.52 -18.04
C SER A 14 -20.10 3.42 -19.13
N SER A 15 -20.64 2.23 -19.40
CA SER A 15 -21.71 2.06 -20.37
C SER A 15 -22.98 2.81 -19.92
N ARG A 16 -23.79 3.22 -20.89
CA ARG A 16 -25.05 3.92 -20.61
C ARG A 16 -25.95 3.14 -19.65
N ALA A 17 -26.07 1.82 -19.84
CA ALA A 17 -26.87 0.95 -18.97
C ALA A 17 -26.34 0.93 -17.53
N HIS A 18 -25.02 0.86 -17.34
CA HIS A 18 -24.41 0.89 -16.00
C HIS A 18 -24.62 2.23 -15.29
N ILE A 19 -24.49 3.35 -16.01
CA ILE A 19 -24.73 4.68 -15.43
C ILE A 19 -26.21 4.86 -15.10
N GLU A 20 -27.11 4.48 -16.02
CA GLU A 20 -28.56 4.62 -15.81
C GLU A 20 -29.05 3.77 -14.64
N ILE A 21 -28.57 2.53 -14.47
CA ILE A 21 -29.00 1.68 -13.35
C ILE A 21 -28.56 2.26 -11.99
N ARG A 22 -27.32 2.77 -11.89
CA ARG A 22 -26.84 3.44 -10.66
C ARG A 22 -27.61 4.72 -10.40
N ARG A 23 -27.87 5.52 -11.43
CA ARG A 23 -28.70 6.72 -11.30
C ARG A 23 -30.09 6.36 -10.78
N LYS A 24 -30.77 5.36 -11.34
CA LYS A 24 -32.07 4.89 -10.84
C LYS A 24 -32.00 4.39 -9.39
N LEU A 25 -30.94 3.67 -9.03
CA LEU A 25 -30.73 3.19 -7.67
C LEU A 25 -30.60 4.34 -6.65
N ILE A 26 -29.96 5.45 -7.03
CA ILE A 26 -29.72 6.60 -6.15
C ILE A 26 -30.87 7.63 -6.18
N GLU A 27 -31.50 7.83 -7.34
CA GLU A 27 -32.50 8.87 -7.55
C GLU A 27 -33.93 8.40 -7.24
N GLU A 28 -34.25 7.16 -7.59
CA GLU A 28 -35.62 6.62 -7.50
C GLU A 28 -35.78 5.61 -6.34
N ASN A 29 -34.66 5.23 -5.70
CA ASN A 29 -34.63 4.26 -4.63
C ASN A 29 -33.70 4.73 -3.50
N ARG A 30 -33.75 4.01 -2.37
CA ARG A 30 -32.86 4.25 -1.25
C ARG A 30 -31.78 3.18 -1.20
N LEU A 31 -30.56 3.54 -1.57
CA LEU A 31 -29.38 2.72 -1.33
C LEU A 31 -28.91 2.95 0.11
N ASP A 32 -29.13 1.94 0.95
CA ASP A 32 -28.79 2.00 2.38
C ASP A 32 -27.28 1.73 2.59
N GLY A 33 -26.65 0.90 1.76
CA GLY A 33 -25.21 0.68 1.83
C GLY A 33 -24.59 -0.14 0.69
N VAL A 34 -23.27 -0.05 0.61
CA VAL A 34 -22.39 -0.74 -0.35
C VAL A 34 -21.25 -1.39 0.44
N VAL A 35 -21.14 -2.72 0.38
CA VAL A 35 -19.99 -3.45 0.92
C VAL A 35 -19.15 -3.94 -0.24
N SER A 36 -18.00 -3.31 -0.47
CA SER A 36 -17.01 -3.76 -1.46
C SER A 36 -16.27 -4.97 -0.91
N MET A 37 -16.10 -5.99 -1.76
CA MET A 37 -15.44 -7.25 -1.45
C MET A 37 -14.27 -7.45 -2.41
N PRO A 38 -13.09 -7.88 -1.92
CA PRO A 38 -11.89 -7.95 -2.73
C PRO A 38 -12.01 -9.06 -3.79
N SER A 39 -11.16 -8.97 -4.81
CA SER A 39 -10.98 -10.09 -5.73
C SER A 39 -10.53 -11.34 -4.95
N GLY A 40 -11.08 -12.48 -5.32
CA GLY A 40 -10.75 -13.76 -4.70
C GLY A 40 -11.77 -14.29 -3.69
N VAL A 41 -12.71 -13.46 -3.21
CA VAL A 41 -13.82 -13.93 -2.35
C VAL A 41 -14.66 -15.03 -2.99
N PHE A 42 -14.72 -15.08 -4.32
CA PHE A 42 -15.46 -16.12 -5.06
C PHE A 42 -14.57 -17.07 -5.85
N LYS A 43 -13.25 -17.06 -5.61
CA LYS A 43 -12.35 -18.06 -6.21
C LYS A 43 -12.67 -19.46 -5.67
N PRO A 44 -12.48 -20.51 -6.49
CA PRO A 44 -11.93 -20.50 -7.85
C PRO A 44 -12.95 -20.15 -8.95
N TYR A 45 -14.23 -19.93 -8.62
CA TYR A 45 -15.30 -19.72 -9.61
C TYR A 45 -15.25 -18.36 -10.29
N ALA A 46 -14.88 -17.31 -9.56
CA ALA A 46 -14.74 -15.96 -10.08
C ALA A 46 -13.59 -15.20 -9.41
N GLY A 47 -12.71 -14.61 -10.23
CA GLY A 47 -11.57 -13.82 -9.76
C GLY A 47 -11.83 -12.32 -9.66
N VAL A 48 -12.99 -11.83 -10.10
CA VAL A 48 -13.34 -10.40 -10.06
C VAL A 48 -13.70 -9.96 -8.65
N SER A 49 -13.47 -8.68 -8.34
CA SER A 49 -14.04 -8.07 -7.13
C SER A 49 -15.54 -7.86 -7.29
N THR A 50 -16.23 -7.81 -6.17
CA THR A 50 -17.69 -7.83 -6.09
C THR A 50 -18.16 -6.93 -4.97
N ALA A 51 -19.45 -6.61 -4.94
CA ALA A 51 -20.01 -5.83 -3.87
C ALA A 51 -21.41 -6.30 -3.49
N VAL A 52 -21.78 -6.06 -2.24
CA VAL A 52 -23.15 -6.22 -1.74
C VAL A 52 -23.83 -4.86 -1.76
N LEU A 53 -24.92 -4.74 -2.52
CA LEU A 53 -25.80 -3.58 -2.53
C LEU A 53 -27.00 -3.82 -1.63
N LEU A 54 -27.17 -2.98 -0.61
CA LEU A 54 -28.32 -3.03 0.31
C LEU A 54 -29.26 -1.87 0.01
N PHE A 55 -30.47 -2.14 -0.48
CA PHE A 55 -31.38 -1.06 -0.90
C PHE A 55 -32.87 -1.35 -0.69
N THR A 56 -33.66 -0.28 -0.73
CA THR A 56 -35.11 -0.27 -0.57
C THR A 56 -35.76 0.45 -1.75
N ARG A 57 -36.74 -0.20 -2.40
CA ARG A 57 -37.47 0.38 -3.54
C ARG A 57 -38.33 1.57 -3.10
N GLY A 58 -38.37 2.64 -3.91
CA GLY A 58 -39.34 3.75 -3.79
C GLY A 58 -39.13 4.72 -2.62
N ALA A 59 -37.99 4.66 -1.94
CA ALA A 59 -37.55 5.64 -0.94
C ALA A 59 -36.44 6.53 -1.50
N GLN A 60 -36.03 7.58 -0.77
CA GLN A 60 -34.95 8.47 -1.22
C GLN A 60 -33.62 8.13 -0.55
N THR A 61 -32.54 8.14 -1.34
CA THR A 61 -31.16 8.08 -0.84
C THR A 61 -30.73 9.48 -0.37
N GLU A 62 -30.22 9.58 0.86
CA GLU A 62 -29.58 10.80 1.38
C GLU A 62 -28.07 10.58 1.54
N ARG A 63 -27.72 9.55 2.29
CA ARG A 63 -26.35 9.08 2.49
C ARG A 63 -26.31 7.56 2.40
N ILE A 64 -25.18 7.06 1.96
CA ILE A 64 -24.92 5.64 1.70
C ILE A 64 -23.80 5.22 2.63
N TRP A 65 -24.00 4.12 3.34
CA TRP A 65 -22.96 3.53 4.17
C TRP A 65 -22.05 2.67 3.30
N PHE A 66 -20.76 2.97 3.30
CA PHE A 66 -19.76 2.19 2.60
C PHE A 66 -18.94 1.35 3.57
N TYR A 67 -18.55 0.16 3.13
CA TYR A 67 -17.55 -0.67 3.79
C TYR A 67 -16.61 -1.28 2.75
N ASP A 68 -15.31 -1.06 2.92
CA ASP A 68 -14.26 -1.57 2.04
C ASP A 68 -13.58 -2.80 2.67
N MET A 69 -14.12 -3.99 2.38
CA MET A 69 -13.65 -5.26 2.94
C MET A 69 -12.31 -5.66 2.30
N ALA A 70 -11.34 -6.13 3.09
CA ALA A 70 -10.12 -6.74 2.57
C ALA A 70 -10.03 -8.25 2.78
N HIS A 71 -10.69 -8.81 3.80
CA HIS A 71 -10.61 -10.24 4.05
C HIS A 71 -11.96 -10.81 4.50
N ASP A 72 -12.27 -12.01 4.03
CA ASP A 72 -13.50 -12.74 4.36
C ASP A 72 -13.27 -13.96 5.26
N GLY A 73 -12.07 -14.10 5.83
CA GLY A 73 -11.68 -15.26 6.63
C GLY A 73 -10.98 -16.37 5.84
N PHE A 74 -10.74 -16.18 4.55
CA PHE A 74 -9.99 -17.12 3.72
C PHE A 74 -8.88 -16.41 2.91
N SER A 75 -7.87 -17.17 2.48
CA SER A 75 -6.93 -16.71 1.47
C SER A 75 -7.68 -16.29 0.21
N LEU A 76 -7.22 -15.23 -0.45
CA LEU A 76 -7.81 -14.70 -1.70
C LEU A 76 -7.24 -15.38 -2.96
N ASP A 77 -6.61 -16.53 -2.77
CA ASP A 77 -6.10 -17.39 -3.84
C ASP A 77 -7.09 -18.51 -4.18
N ASP A 78 -6.77 -19.35 -5.16
CA ASP A 78 -7.68 -20.39 -5.63
C ASP A 78 -7.90 -21.50 -4.60
N LYS A 79 -7.03 -21.59 -3.58
CA LYS A 79 -7.10 -22.62 -2.54
C LYS A 79 -8.14 -22.30 -1.47
N ARG A 80 -8.41 -21.00 -1.23
CA ARG A 80 -9.37 -20.52 -0.22
C ARG A 80 -9.16 -21.20 1.13
N THR A 81 -7.95 -21.09 1.65
CA THR A 81 -7.55 -21.70 2.91
C THR A 81 -7.96 -20.78 4.06
N PRO A 82 -8.53 -21.27 5.17
CA PRO A 82 -8.90 -20.40 6.30
C PRO A 82 -7.72 -19.59 6.83
N VAL A 83 -7.96 -18.31 7.13
CA VAL A 83 -6.98 -17.38 7.73
C VAL A 83 -7.61 -16.63 8.91
N ALA A 84 -6.78 -15.98 9.72
CA ALA A 84 -7.26 -15.25 10.90
C ALA A 84 -7.92 -13.91 10.53
N GLU A 85 -7.51 -13.31 9.42
CA GLU A 85 -8.00 -12.03 8.92
C GLU A 85 -9.44 -12.17 8.40
N ASN A 86 -10.39 -11.52 9.08
CA ASN A 86 -11.79 -11.56 8.70
C ASN A 86 -12.51 -10.26 9.08
N ASP A 87 -13.00 -9.54 8.08
CA ASP A 87 -13.73 -8.28 8.27
C ASP A 87 -15.23 -8.48 8.44
N ILE A 88 -15.79 -9.65 8.06
CA ILE A 88 -17.24 -9.91 8.09
C ILE A 88 -17.87 -9.65 9.47
N PRO A 89 -17.27 -10.06 10.60
CA PRO A 89 -17.83 -9.74 11.92
C PRO A 89 -17.96 -8.23 12.16
N ASP A 90 -16.95 -7.44 11.77
CA ASP A 90 -16.98 -5.98 11.90
C ASP A 90 -18.02 -5.37 10.94
N VAL A 91 -18.14 -5.86 9.70
CA VAL A 91 -19.21 -5.46 8.77
C VAL A 91 -20.59 -5.61 9.40
N VAL A 92 -20.86 -6.77 10.01
CA VAL A 92 -22.17 -7.07 10.62
C VAL A 92 -22.42 -6.19 11.85
N GLU A 93 -21.42 -6.04 12.72
CA GLU A 93 -21.53 -5.20 13.91
C GLU A 93 -21.75 -3.73 13.54
N ARG A 94 -20.92 -3.20 12.63
CA ARG A 94 -21.06 -1.84 12.11
C ARG A 94 -22.40 -1.62 11.46
N TRP A 95 -22.86 -2.55 10.62
CA TRP A 95 -24.17 -2.43 9.99
C TRP A 95 -25.28 -2.28 11.04
N ARG A 96 -25.27 -3.10 12.10
CA ARG A 96 -26.27 -3.04 13.17
C ARG A 96 -26.20 -1.74 13.97
N ARG A 97 -24.99 -1.23 14.22
CA ARG A 97 -24.74 -0.04 15.06
C ARG A 97 -24.42 1.24 14.29
N ARG A 98 -24.68 1.30 12.97
CA ARG A 98 -24.28 2.44 12.10
C ARG A 98 -24.91 3.80 12.43
N PHE A 99 -25.89 3.83 13.33
CA PHE A 99 -26.53 5.06 13.82
C PHE A 99 -26.34 5.26 15.33
N ASP A 100 -25.51 4.44 15.97
CA ASP A 100 -25.17 4.52 17.38
C ASP A 100 -24.02 5.52 17.57
N ALA A 101 -24.34 6.70 18.07
CA ALA A 101 -23.39 7.80 18.21
C ALA A 101 -22.27 7.49 19.23
N ASP A 102 -22.58 6.74 20.30
CA ASP A 102 -21.60 6.40 21.33
C ASP A 102 -20.59 5.37 20.79
N PHE A 103 -21.09 4.40 20.02
CA PHE A 103 -20.23 3.44 19.31
C PHE A 103 -19.30 4.13 18.32
N ASP A 104 -19.82 5.10 17.56
CA ASP A 104 -19.03 5.89 16.61
C ASP A 104 -18.01 6.77 17.32
N ALA A 105 -18.37 7.40 18.43
CA ALA A 105 -17.46 8.23 19.23
C ALA A 105 -16.32 7.40 19.83
N ALA A 106 -16.60 6.22 20.38
CA ALA A 106 -15.59 5.31 20.91
C ALA A 106 -14.60 4.87 19.81
N ARG A 107 -15.12 4.55 18.62
CA ARG A 107 -14.29 4.17 17.46
C ARG A 107 -13.44 5.34 16.98
N ALA A 108 -14.01 6.54 16.88
CA ALA A 108 -13.30 7.76 16.48
C ALA A 108 -12.16 8.09 17.46
N LYS A 109 -12.39 7.93 18.76
CA LYS A 109 -11.35 8.07 19.79
C LYS A 109 -10.22 7.08 19.57
N ARG A 110 -10.53 5.80 19.34
CA ARG A 110 -9.51 4.76 19.08
C ARG A 110 -8.70 5.06 17.82
N ILE A 111 -9.34 5.52 16.75
CA ILE A 111 -8.68 5.96 15.51
C ILE A 111 -7.71 7.12 15.79
N ALA A 112 -8.12 8.12 16.58
CA ALA A 112 -7.27 9.25 16.93
C ALA A 112 -6.05 8.83 17.78
N ASP A 113 -6.24 7.90 18.73
CA ASP A 113 -5.17 7.36 19.55
C ASP A 113 -4.16 6.57 18.70
N LEU A 114 -4.64 5.72 17.78
CA LEU A 114 -3.79 4.97 16.86
C LEU A 114 -2.99 5.90 15.93
N ARG A 115 -3.63 6.93 15.35
CA ARG A 115 -2.93 7.93 14.54
C ARG A 115 -1.82 8.63 15.32
N ARG A 116 -2.11 9.05 16.56
CA ARG A 116 -1.11 9.70 17.44
C ARG A 116 0.06 8.77 17.75
N LYS A 117 -0.21 7.48 17.97
CA LYS A 117 0.82 6.46 18.22
C LYS A 117 1.66 6.17 16.97
N LEU A 118 1.03 6.09 15.81
CA LEU A 118 1.66 5.73 14.54
C LEU A 118 2.47 6.87 13.94
N ALA A 119 2.09 8.13 14.15
CA ALA A 119 2.76 9.29 13.58
C ALA A 119 4.30 9.31 13.82
N PRO A 120 4.81 9.24 15.08
CA PRO A 120 6.25 9.25 15.32
C PRO A 120 6.95 8.00 14.77
N LEU A 121 6.30 6.83 14.84
CA LEU A 121 6.87 5.58 14.33
C LEU A 121 7.03 5.62 12.80
N LYS A 122 6.06 6.19 12.08
CA LYS A 122 6.12 6.34 10.61
C LYS A 122 7.21 7.34 10.20
N GLU A 123 7.40 8.41 10.97
CA GLU A 123 8.47 9.37 10.76
C GLU A 123 9.86 8.74 10.97
N GLU A 124 10.03 8.00 12.06
CA GLU A 124 11.27 7.27 12.34
C GLU A 124 11.55 6.18 11.29
N ARG A 125 10.51 5.46 10.82
CA ARG A 125 10.62 4.50 9.71
C ARG A 125 11.15 5.17 8.46
N LEU A 126 10.63 6.35 8.11
CA LEU A 126 11.07 7.11 6.95
C LEU A 126 12.53 7.53 7.07
N ARG A 127 12.94 7.96 8.26
CA ARG A 127 14.33 8.32 8.57
C ARG A 127 15.27 7.12 8.43
N LEU A 128 14.94 5.98 9.01
CA LEU A 128 15.74 4.75 8.90
C LEU A 128 15.79 4.24 7.45
N GLN A 129 14.69 4.36 6.69
CA GLN A 129 14.69 4.01 5.27
C GLN A 129 15.65 4.91 4.46
N ALA A 130 15.69 6.21 4.75
CA ALA A 130 16.62 7.14 4.12
C ALA A 130 18.08 6.77 4.46
N GLU A 131 18.33 6.40 5.71
CA GLU A 131 19.63 5.95 6.21
C GLU A 131 20.10 4.68 5.50
N VAL A 132 19.25 3.66 5.43
CA VAL A 132 19.52 2.40 4.69
C VAL A 132 19.87 2.70 3.24
N ASN A 133 19.10 3.55 2.56
CA ASN A 133 19.35 3.89 1.16
C ASN A 133 20.69 4.62 0.98
N ARG A 134 21.08 5.49 1.93
CA ARG A 134 22.38 6.15 1.90
C ARG A 134 23.52 5.17 2.11
N LEU A 135 23.45 4.34 3.16
CA LEU A 135 24.46 3.34 3.47
C LEU A 135 24.61 2.31 2.35
N GLN A 136 23.51 1.92 1.70
CA GLN A 136 23.53 1.06 0.52
C GLN A 136 24.33 1.68 -0.62
N PHE A 137 24.11 2.97 -0.90
CA PHE A 137 24.88 3.68 -1.92
C PHE A 137 26.37 3.79 -1.55
N GLU A 138 26.69 4.14 -0.31
CA GLU A 138 28.07 4.24 0.17
C GLU A 138 28.80 2.90 0.09
N ALA A 139 28.12 1.79 0.41
CA ALA A 139 28.67 0.44 0.31
C ALA A 139 29.03 0.09 -1.15
N VAL A 140 28.18 0.43 -2.13
CA VAL A 140 28.45 0.21 -3.56
C VAL A 140 29.71 0.96 -3.99
N ILE A 141 29.83 2.25 -3.66
CA ILE A 141 31.01 3.06 -4.04
C ILE A 141 32.32 2.54 -3.42
N GLN A 142 32.27 1.98 -2.20
CA GLN A 142 33.48 1.47 -1.51
C GLN A 142 33.89 0.08 -1.99
N GLN A 143 32.94 -0.76 -2.38
CA GLN A 143 33.22 -2.06 -2.97
C GLN A 143 34.05 -1.93 -4.25
N ASP A 144 33.69 -0.97 -5.11
CA ASP A 144 34.46 -0.65 -6.32
C ASP A 144 35.89 -0.17 -6.02
N ARG A 145 36.14 0.42 -4.84
CA ARG A 145 37.47 0.86 -4.42
C ARG A 145 38.34 -0.26 -3.86
N GLN A 146 37.76 -1.26 -3.19
CA GLN A 146 38.51 -2.40 -2.63
C GLN A 146 38.88 -3.43 -3.70
N ASP A 147 38.02 -3.65 -4.70
CA ASP A 147 38.36 -4.49 -5.86
C ASP A 147 39.60 -3.98 -6.62
N LYS A 148 39.95 -2.69 -6.46
CA LYS A 148 41.19 -2.08 -6.98
C LYS A 148 42.45 -2.40 -6.17
N GLN A 149 42.34 -2.77 -4.89
CA GLN A 149 43.49 -3.07 -4.03
C GLN A 149 43.89 -4.54 -4.04
N ASP A 150 42.96 -5.47 -4.25
CA ASP A 150 43.21 -6.92 -4.17
C ASP A 150 43.60 -7.59 -5.51
N LYS A 151 43.56 -6.88 -6.65
CA LYS A 151 43.88 -7.46 -7.96
C LYS A 151 45.34 -7.24 -8.38
N THR A 152 46.21 -8.15 -7.93
CA THR A 152 47.49 -8.47 -8.58
C THR A 152 47.42 -9.69 -9.51
N HIS A 153 46.24 -10.18 -9.94
CA HIS A 153 46.11 -11.33 -10.86
C HIS A 153 44.97 -11.19 -11.89
N PRO A 154 45.07 -11.88 -13.06
CA PRO A 154 44.45 -11.46 -14.32
C PRO A 154 42.94 -11.69 -14.40
N ILE A 155 42.29 -10.84 -15.20
CA ILE A 155 40.84 -10.69 -15.33
C ILE A 155 40.24 -11.90 -16.07
N HIS A 156 39.36 -12.66 -15.42
CA HIS A 156 38.44 -13.59 -16.07
C HIS A 156 37.11 -12.88 -16.41
N PRO A 157 36.46 -13.18 -17.56
CA PRO A 157 35.20 -12.60 -17.94
C PRO A 157 34.06 -13.37 -17.25
N ALA A 158 33.70 -12.95 -16.04
CA ALA A 158 32.45 -13.36 -15.40
C ALA A 158 31.71 -12.10 -14.97
N HIS A 159 30.44 -12.00 -15.37
CA HIS A 159 29.54 -10.92 -15.02
C HIS A 159 29.61 -10.63 -13.51
N PRO A 160 29.86 -9.38 -13.08
CA PRO A 160 29.88 -9.07 -11.66
C PRO A 160 28.44 -9.09 -11.17
N VAL A 161 28.06 -10.16 -10.48
CA VAL A 161 26.97 -10.09 -9.52
C VAL A 161 27.52 -9.25 -8.35
N LEU A 162 27.20 -7.96 -8.36
CA LEU A 162 27.50 -6.99 -7.31
C LEU A 162 26.88 -7.46 -5.99
N THR A 163 27.60 -8.29 -5.25
CA THR A 163 27.26 -8.68 -3.88
C THR A 163 28.32 -8.09 -2.96
N PRO A 164 27.95 -7.25 -1.99
CA PRO A 164 28.92 -6.57 -1.14
C PRO A 164 29.72 -7.50 -0.24
N ASN A 165 31.01 -7.17 -0.07
CA ASN A 165 31.94 -7.91 0.78
C ASN A 165 31.52 -7.78 2.27
N PRO A 166 31.22 -8.89 2.98
CA PRO A 166 30.64 -8.86 4.33
C PRO A 166 31.59 -8.37 5.43
N THR A 167 32.87 -8.15 5.14
CA THR A 167 33.90 -7.79 6.15
C THR A 167 34.12 -6.28 6.31
N HIS A 168 33.42 -5.42 5.56
CA HIS A 168 33.67 -3.97 5.53
C HIS A 168 32.98 -3.21 6.70
N PRO A 169 33.57 -2.17 7.30
CA PRO A 169 33.00 -1.45 8.48
C PRO A 169 31.63 -0.76 8.23
N ILE A 170 31.27 -0.49 6.98
CA ILE A 170 29.93 0.01 6.61
C ILE A 170 28.88 -1.11 6.73
N HIS A 171 29.28 -2.37 6.55
CA HIS A 171 28.38 -3.52 6.56
C HIS A 171 27.74 -3.79 7.94
N PRO A 172 28.46 -3.73 9.09
CA PRO A 172 27.84 -3.79 10.42
C PRO A 172 26.80 -2.70 10.67
N VAL A 173 27.10 -1.43 10.33
CA VAL A 173 26.19 -0.30 10.55
C VAL A 173 24.96 -0.39 9.63
N PHE A 174 25.17 -0.80 8.38
CA PHE A 174 24.08 -1.07 7.44
C PHE A 174 23.17 -2.19 7.94
N ALA A 175 23.73 -3.32 8.35
CA ALA A 175 22.97 -4.45 8.90
C ALA A 175 22.20 -4.07 10.17
N GLU A 176 22.81 -3.29 11.06
CA GLU A 176 22.15 -2.78 12.26
C GLU A 176 20.98 -1.86 11.92
N THR A 177 21.17 -0.91 11.00
CA THR A 177 20.12 0.02 10.56
C THR A 177 18.96 -0.74 9.88
N GLN A 178 19.26 -1.76 9.08
CA GLN A 178 18.24 -2.65 8.48
C GLN A 178 17.46 -3.41 9.56
N ALA A 179 18.13 -3.93 10.59
CA ALA A 179 17.48 -4.61 11.70
C ALA A 179 16.57 -3.67 12.51
N GLN A 180 17.02 -2.44 12.77
CA GLN A 180 16.21 -1.39 13.41
C GLN A 180 14.96 -1.06 12.58
N LEU A 181 15.11 -0.89 11.25
CA LEU A 181 13.99 -0.65 10.34
C LEU A 181 12.98 -1.80 10.37
N ALA A 182 13.44 -3.05 10.31
CA ALA A 182 12.59 -4.24 10.37
C ALA A 182 11.83 -4.33 11.71
N HIS A 183 12.50 -4.05 12.82
CA HIS A 183 11.88 -4.01 14.13
C HIS A 183 10.79 -2.94 14.21
N LEU A 184 11.06 -1.74 13.71
CA LEU A 184 10.11 -0.64 13.69
C LEU A 184 8.90 -0.93 12.78
N GLN A 185 9.12 -1.54 11.63
CA GLN A 185 8.05 -2.02 10.75
C GLN A 185 7.13 -3.02 11.47
N SER A 186 7.70 -3.94 12.25
CA SER A 186 6.93 -4.88 13.08
C SER A 186 6.07 -4.16 14.13
N GLN A 187 6.61 -3.12 14.79
CA GLN A 187 5.85 -2.32 15.75
C GLN A 187 4.70 -1.52 15.11
N ILE A 188 4.87 -1.09 13.85
CA ILE A 188 3.86 -0.35 13.08
C ILE A 188 2.75 -1.27 12.58
N ALA A 189 3.08 -2.50 12.18
CA ALA A 189 2.18 -3.40 11.47
C ALA A 189 0.84 -3.64 12.18
N ALA A 190 0.86 -4.04 13.47
CA ALA A 190 -0.37 -4.37 14.18
C ALA A 190 -1.26 -3.13 14.47
N PRO A 191 -0.74 -2.00 15.00
CA PRO A 191 -1.54 -0.78 15.15
C PRO A 191 -2.05 -0.23 13.82
N GLN A 192 -1.28 -0.34 12.74
CA GLN A 192 -1.71 0.08 11.40
C GLN A 192 -2.85 -0.81 10.89
N ALA A 193 -2.73 -2.14 11.01
CA ALA A 193 -3.79 -3.06 10.62
C ALA A 193 -5.10 -2.80 11.39
N GLU A 194 -5.00 -2.47 12.68
CA GLU A 194 -6.16 -2.05 13.47
C GLU A 194 -6.75 -0.75 12.94
N LEU A 195 -5.94 0.28 12.69
CA LEU A 195 -6.38 1.55 12.12
C LEU A 195 -7.07 1.36 10.77
N ASP A 196 -6.50 0.53 9.91
CA ASP A 196 -7.04 0.20 8.59
C ASP A 196 -8.42 -0.44 8.73
N ARG A 197 -8.57 -1.42 9.62
CA ARG A 197 -9.87 -2.06 9.93
C ARG A 197 -10.88 -1.05 10.45
N LEU A 198 -10.48 -0.17 11.36
CA LEU A 198 -11.39 0.82 11.96
C LEU A 198 -11.88 1.86 10.94
N THR A 199 -11.10 2.13 9.90
CA THR A 199 -11.36 3.13 8.85
C THR A 199 -11.95 2.56 7.55
N ARG A 200 -12.28 1.26 7.50
CA ARG A 200 -12.92 0.63 6.32
C ARG A 200 -14.31 1.16 6.01
N GLN A 201 -14.98 1.72 7.02
CA GLN A 201 -16.35 2.20 6.90
C GLN A 201 -16.42 3.71 6.88
N PHE A 202 -17.31 4.25 6.05
CA PHE A 202 -17.51 5.69 5.94
C PHE A 202 -18.88 5.98 5.31
N TRP A 203 -19.34 7.22 5.46
CA TRP A 203 -20.57 7.70 4.84
C TRP A 203 -20.26 8.52 3.60
N VAL A 204 -21.07 8.33 2.55
CA VAL A 204 -21.00 9.12 1.33
C VAL A 204 -22.37 9.73 1.06
N THR A 205 -22.43 11.03 0.82
CA THR A 205 -23.70 11.70 0.50
C THR A 205 -24.11 11.49 -0.94
N LYS A 206 -25.41 11.61 -1.22
CA LYS A 206 -25.95 11.56 -2.57
C LYS A 206 -25.30 12.61 -3.48
N GLU A 207 -24.97 13.79 -2.96
CA GLU A 207 -24.31 14.87 -3.69
C GLU A 207 -22.89 14.47 -4.10
N GLN A 208 -22.13 13.84 -3.19
CA GLN A 208 -20.80 13.29 -3.52
C GLN A 208 -20.90 12.23 -4.62
N VAL A 209 -21.93 11.37 -4.57
CA VAL A 209 -22.16 10.37 -5.61
C VAL A 209 -22.50 11.00 -6.97
N ARG A 210 -23.36 12.03 -6.98
CA ARG A 210 -23.69 12.79 -8.20
C ARG A 210 -22.45 13.47 -8.78
N ALA A 211 -21.63 14.11 -7.94
CA ALA A 211 -20.39 14.77 -8.35
C ALA A 211 -19.40 13.78 -8.99
N ASN A 212 -19.38 12.54 -8.50
CA ASN A 212 -18.58 11.44 -9.04
C ASN A 212 -19.32 10.62 -10.12
N LYS A 213 -20.27 11.24 -10.84
CA LYS A 213 -20.97 10.63 -11.99
C LYS A 213 -21.65 9.30 -11.64
N TYR A 214 -22.20 9.20 -10.44
CA TYR A 214 -22.84 8.02 -9.89
C TYR A 214 -21.93 6.79 -9.75
N ASP A 215 -20.60 6.97 -9.68
CA ASP A 215 -19.68 5.88 -9.33
C ASP A 215 -19.95 5.41 -7.89
N LEU A 216 -20.06 4.11 -7.65
CA LEU A 216 -20.34 3.53 -6.33
C LEU A 216 -19.15 2.71 -5.81
N SER A 217 -17.94 2.94 -6.32
CA SER A 217 -16.74 2.27 -5.84
C SER A 217 -16.26 2.90 -4.54
N ALA A 218 -16.01 2.10 -3.50
CA ALA A 218 -15.51 2.60 -2.22
C ALA A 218 -14.22 3.43 -2.37
N SER A 219 -13.32 3.02 -3.26
CA SER A 219 -12.05 3.69 -3.55
C SER A 219 -12.17 5.13 -4.05
N ARG A 220 -13.31 5.54 -4.62
CA ARG A 220 -13.54 6.93 -5.07
C ARG A 220 -13.76 7.91 -3.91
N TYR A 221 -14.22 7.40 -2.78
CA TYR A 221 -14.65 8.20 -1.64
C TYR A 221 -13.76 8.02 -0.42
N ARG A 222 -13.09 6.87 -0.34
CA ARG A 222 -12.21 6.55 0.78
C ARG A 222 -11.02 7.50 0.80
N GLN A 223 -10.93 8.28 1.86
CA GLN A 223 -9.75 9.08 2.17
C GLN A 223 -8.71 8.17 2.84
N VAL A 224 -7.99 7.40 2.03
CA VAL A 224 -6.83 6.66 2.54
C VAL A 224 -5.70 7.68 2.72
N GLU A 225 -5.26 7.89 3.95
CA GLU A 225 -3.98 8.56 4.21
C GLU A 225 -2.89 7.71 3.56
N ALA A 226 -2.35 8.15 2.43
CA ALA A 226 -1.26 7.46 1.78
C ALA A 226 -0.09 7.40 2.76
N ASP A 227 0.38 6.18 3.03
CA ASP A 227 1.63 6.00 3.75
C ASP A 227 2.72 6.75 2.99
N ALA A 228 3.36 7.72 3.65
CA ALA A 228 4.44 8.48 3.03
C ALA A 228 5.55 7.50 2.62
N ALA A 229 5.67 7.27 1.32
CA ALA A 229 6.75 6.51 0.74
C ALA A 229 8.02 7.35 0.79
N TYR A 230 9.16 6.72 1.08
CA TYR A 230 10.44 7.40 0.93
C TYR A 230 10.68 7.67 -0.55
N HIS A 231 10.75 8.95 -0.89
CA HIS A 231 11.23 9.41 -2.18
C HIS A 231 12.53 10.17 -1.96
N GLU A 232 13.59 9.67 -2.57
CA GLU A 232 14.85 10.40 -2.58
C GLU A 232 14.68 11.72 -3.35
N LYS A 233 15.27 12.80 -2.84
CA LYS A 233 15.22 14.09 -3.51
C LYS A 233 15.98 14.01 -4.84
N PRO A 234 15.45 14.56 -5.95
CA PRO A 234 16.13 14.51 -7.25
C PRO A 234 17.58 15.01 -7.23
N ALA A 235 17.87 16.05 -6.44
CA ALA A 235 19.23 16.57 -6.27
C ALA A 235 20.20 15.53 -5.69
N VAL A 236 19.76 14.73 -4.70
CA VAL A 236 20.58 13.67 -4.09
C VAL A 236 20.82 12.54 -5.10
N THR A 237 19.79 12.18 -5.88
CA THR A 237 19.92 11.17 -6.93
C THR A 237 20.90 11.63 -8.01
N LEU A 238 20.83 12.89 -8.45
CA LEU A 238 21.76 13.47 -9.42
C LEU A 238 23.20 13.51 -8.89
N GLU A 239 23.40 13.88 -7.62
CA GLU A 239 24.71 13.86 -6.98
C GLU A 239 25.31 12.45 -6.93
N ARG A 240 24.48 11.44 -6.61
CA ARG A 240 24.87 10.03 -6.64
C ARG A 240 25.25 9.55 -8.03
N LEU A 241 24.49 9.94 -9.06
CA LEU A 241 24.80 9.64 -10.46
C LEU A 241 26.11 10.27 -10.90
N ALA A 242 26.32 11.55 -10.61
CA ALA A 242 27.58 12.24 -10.92
C ALA A 242 28.79 11.56 -10.24
N ARG A 243 28.61 11.09 -9.00
CA ARG A 243 29.65 10.37 -8.26
C ARG A 243 29.93 8.99 -8.86
N LEU A 244 28.91 8.27 -9.31
CA LEU A 244 29.08 7.00 -10.04
C LEU A 244 29.81 7.22 -11.37
N GLU A 245 29.43 8.25 -12.12
CA GLU A 245 30.09 8.62 -13.38
C GLU A 245 31.58 8.93 -13.15
N GLN A 246 31.92 9.66 -12.09
CA GLN A 246 33.31 9.92 -11.74
C GLN A 246 34.08 8.62 -11.46
N VAL A 247 33.50 7.69 -10.69
CA VAL A 247 34.13 6.39 -10.41
C VAL A 247 34.34 5.59 -11.70
N MET A 248 33.33 5.56 -12.60
CA MET A 248 33.42 4.89 -13.90
C MET A 248 34.51 5.50 -14.81
N LEU A 249 34.63 6.83 -14.85
CA LEU A 249 35.66 7.51 -15.64
C LEU A 249 37.07 7.22 -15.10
N GLU A 250 37.25 7.22 -13.78
CA GLU A 250 38.50 6.84 -13.13
C GLU A 250 38.88 5.38 -13.47
N GLU A 251 37.91 4.46 -13.56
CA GLU A 251 38.13 3.06 -13.96
C GLU A 251 38.55 2.91 -15.42
N ILE A 252 37.87 3.62 -16.33
CA ILE A 252 38.22 3.61 -17.74
C ILE A 252 39.66 4.10 -17.95
N GLU A 253 40.07 5.15 -17.23
CA GLU A 253 41.42 5.69 -17.35
C GLU A 253 42.48 4.77 -16.75
N ALA A 254 42.18 4.10 -15.64
CA ALA A 254 43.05 3.07 -15.07
C ALA A 254 43.26 1.89 -16.05
N LEU A 255 42.19 1.40 -16.68
CA LEU A 255 42.27 0.35 -17.70
C LEU A 255 43.12 0.77 -18.90
N LYS A 256 42.91 1.99 -19.42
CA LYS A 256 43.74 2.52 -20.52
C LYS A 256 45.22 2.58 -20.16
N LYS A 257 45.57 2.87 -18.91
CA LYS A 257 46.96 2.92 -18.46
C LYS A 257 47.57 1.51 -18.42
N MET A 258 46.84 0.54 -17.89
CA MET A 258 47.27 -0.88 -17.88
C MET A 258 47.48 -1.42 -19.30
N MET A 259 46.64 -1.03 -20.26
CA MET A 259 46.78 -1.43 -21.68
C MET A 259 47.93 -0.72 -22.41
N LYS A 260 48.51 0.34 -21.87
CA LYS A 260 49.67 1.05 -22.45
C LYS A 260 51.00 0.54 -21.93
N ASP A 261 50.99 -0.17 -20.80
CA ASP A 261 52.17 -0.74 -20.14
C ASP A 261 52.43 -2.22 -20.56
N GLU A 262 51.63 -2.74 -21.51
CA GLU A 262 51.85 -3.99 -22.30
C GLU A 262 52.50 -3.69 -23.66
#